data_AF-A0AAX2FAB7-F1
#
_entry.id   AF-A0AAX2FAB7-F1
#
_cell.length_a   1.000
_cell.length_b   1.000
_cell.length_c   1.000
_cell.angle_alpha   90.00
_cell.angle_beta   90.00
_cell.angle_gamma   90.00
#
_symmetry.space_group_name_H-M   'P 1'
#
loop_
_entity.id
_entity.type
_entity.pdbx_description
1 polymer ?
#
loop_
_entity_poly.entity_id
_entity_poly.type
_entity_poly.pdbx_seq_one_letter_code
_entity_poly.pdbx_strand_id
1 'polypeptide(L)'
;MLYSDIYSFTPTGKIENDIKAFLLKYNKEFTYKHSIRVANEAKKIAEKFHVDKEKAAIAGYLHDISGIFPNEERIAVAEEFGVEIVEAEKSFL
;
A
#
# COMPACT_ATOMS: atom_id res chain seq x y z
N MET A 1 -4.57 -7.75 -16.06
CA MET A 1 -4.09 -9.15 -15.88
C MET A 1 -5.08 -9.90 -15.00
N LEU A 2 -5.28 -11.22 -15.13
CA LEU A 2 -6.01 -11.99 -14.11
C LEU A 2 -5.22 -11.88 -12.80
N TYR A 3 -5.76 -11.22 -11.78
CA TYR A 3 -5.09 -10.89 -10.50
C TYR A 3 -4.75 -12.11 -9.62
N SER A 4 -4.89 -13.33 -10.16
CA SER A 4 -4.54 -14.59 -9.52
C SER A 4 -3.10 -14.62 -8.99
N ASP A 5 -2.19 -13.86 -9.59
CA ASP A 5 -0.79 -13.81 -9.18
C ASP A 5 -0.55 -13.04 -7.87
N ILE A 6 -1.47 -12.15 -7.46
CA ILE A 6 -1.38 -11.43 -6.17
C ILE A 6 -1.59 -12.39 -5.00
N TYR A 7 -2.51 -13.35 -5.16
CA TYR A 7 -2.81 -14.37 -4.15
C TYR A 7 -1.66 -15.37 -3.91
N SER A 8 -0.60 -15.33 -4.72
CA SER A 8 0.60 -16.14 -4.47
C SER A 8 1.54 -15.55 -3.41
N PHE A 9 1.33 -14.31 -2.96
CA PHE A 9 2.15 -13.72 -1.90
C PHE A 9 1.68 -14.20 -0.52
N THR A 10 2.59 -14.79 0.25
CA THR A 10 2.32 -15.21 1.64
C THR A 10 3.10 -14.30 2.60
N PRO A 11 2.43 -13.46 3.40
CA PRO A 11 3.08 -12.60 4.38
C PRO A 11 3.64 -13.44 5.55
N THR A 12 4.79 -13.01 6.08
CA THR A 12 5.46 -13.65 7.22
C THR A 12 4.93 -13.17 8.57
N GLY A 13 4.13 -12.10 8.57
CA GLY A 13 3.66 -11.40 9.77
C GLY A 13 4.61 -10.31 10.25
N LYS A 14 5.76 -10.12 9.58
CA LYS A 14 6.69 -9.02 9.84
C LYS A 14 6.48 -7.94 8.78
N ILE A 15 5.59 -6.99 9.07
CA ILE A 15 5.07 -6.02 8.10
C ILE A 15 6.16 -5.28 7.31
N GLU A 16 7.26 -4.87 7.96
CA GLU A 16 8.38 -4.17 7.32
C GLU A 16 9.06 -5.03 6.25
N ASN A 17 9.23 -6.33 6.52
CA ASN A 17 9.81 -7.28 5.57
C ASN A 17 8.80 -7.65 4.48
N ASP A 18 7.54 -7.83 4.86
CA ASP A 18 6.48 -8.24 3.95
C ASP A 18 6.22 -7.18 2.88
N ILE A 19 6.19 -5.90 3.25
CA ILE A 19 6.06 -4.80 2.28
C ILE A 19 7.25 -4.70 1.34
N LYS A 20 8.46 -4.87 1.87
CA LYS A 20 9.67 -4.89 1.04
C LYS A 20 9.58 -6.01 0.00
N ALA A 21 9.29 -7.23 0.45
CA ALA A 21 9.19 -8.39 -0.43
C ALA A 21 8.07 -8.22 -1.47
N PHE A 22 6.90 -7.74 -1.04
CA PHE A 22 5.75 -7.54 -1.91
C PHE A 22 6.04 -6.49 -3.00
N LEU A 23 6.46 -5.28 -2.63
CA LEU A 23 6.68 -4.21 -3.60
C LEU A 23 7.86 -4.50 -4.54
N LEU A 24 8.92 -5.16 -4.06
CA LEU A 24 10.03 -5.57 -4.93
C LEU A 24 9.61 -6.65 -5.94
N LYS A 25 8.73 -7.59 -5.56
CA LYS A 25 8.17 -8.59 -6.50
C LYS A 25 7.47 -7.94 -7.70
N TYR A 26 6.88 -6.76 -7.51
CA TYR A 26 6.18 -6.01 -8.56
C TYR A 26 6.99 -4.82 -9.12
N ASN A 27 8.33 -4.81 -8.93
CA ASN A 27 9.24 -3.77 -9.44
C ASN A 27 8.93 -2.35 -8.91
N LYS A 28 8.42 -2.22 -7.68
CA LYS A 28 8.06 -0.94 -7.03
C LYS A 28 9.08 -0.52 -5.95
N GLU A 29 10.37 -0.60 -6.26
CA GLU A 29 11.43 -0.25 -5.31
C GLU A 29 11.33 1.19 -4.78
N PHE A 30 10.96 2.14 -5.64
CA PHE A 30 10.76 3.54 -5.23
C PHE A 30 9.62 3.66 -4.20
N THR A 31 8.46 3.08 -4.50
CA THR A 31 7.30 3.05 -3.58
C THR A 31 7.68 2.40 -2.26
N TYR A 32 8.41 1.28 -2.26
CA TYR A 32 8.89 0.65 -1.03
C TYR A 32 9.73 1.62 -0.20
N LYS A 33 10.78 2.22 -0.79
CA LYS A 33 11.65 3.17 -0.09
C LYS A 33 10.87 4.38 0.43
N HIS A 34 9.87 4.83 -0.33
CA HIS A 34 8.96 5.90 0.07
C HIS A 34 8.14 5.49 1.31
N SER A 35 7.42 4.37 1.24
CA SER A 35 6.58 3.88 2.35
C SER A 35 7.37 3.65 3.64
N ILE A 36 8.62 3.14 3.58
CA ILE A 36 9.46 3.01 4.77
C ILE A 36 9.75 4.38 5.41
N ARG A 37 10.07 5.41 4.62
CA ARG A 37 10.30 6.76 5.14
C ARG A 37 9.03 7.36 5.75
N VAL A 38 7.88 7.19 5.08
CA VAL A 38 6.58 7.65 5.58
C VAL A 38 6.20 6.96 6.89
N ALA A 39 6.35 5.64 6.98
CA ALA A 39 6.09 4.87 8.21
C ALA A 39 6.95 5.34 9.39
N ASN A 40 8.25 5.54 9.14
CA ASN A 40 9.18 6.03 10.16
C ASN A 40 8.80 7.44 10.65
N GLU A 41 8.36 8.31 9.75
CA GLU A 41 7.93 9.66 10.13
C GLU A 41 6.56 9.65 10.84
N ALA A 42 5.61 8.86 10.35
CA ALA A 42 4.31 8.65 10.98
C ALA A 42 4.47 8.13 12.43
N LYS A 43 5.43 7.23 12.67
CA LYS A 43 5.78 6.74 14.01
C LYS A 43 6.24 7.87 14.94
N LYS A 44 7.16 8.74 14.48
CA LYS A 44 7.65 9.89 15.27
C LYS A 44 6.54 10.90 15.57
N ILE A 45 5.70 11.18 14.58
CA ILE A 45 4.54 12.08 14.75
C ILE A 45 3.58 11.48 15.78
N ALA A 46 3.27 10.19 15.67
CA ALA A 46 2.40 9.50 16.62
C ALA A 46 2.94 9.52 18.06
N GLU A 47 4.25 9.31 18.24
CA GLU A 47 4.93 9.46 19.54
C GLU A 47 4.78 10.88 20.10
N LYS A 48 4.98 11.91 19.26
CA LYS A 48 4.85 13.32 19.64
C LYS A 48 3.44 13.69 20.10
N PHE A 49 2.41 13.10 19.49
CA PHE A 49 1.01 13.36 19.81
C PHE A 49 0.39 12.33 20.77
N HIS A 50 1.21 11.43 21.35
CA HIS A 50 0.76 10.40 22.30
C HIS A 50 -0.35 9.48 21.78
N VAL A 51 -0.31 9.15 20.47
CA VAL A 51 -1.19 8.16 19.85
C VAL A 51 -0.44 6.86 19.55
N ASP A 52 -1.16 5.83 19.10
CA ASP A 52 -0.59 4.51 18.82
C ASP A 52 0.41 4.57 17.64
N LYS A 53 1.69 4.55 18.00
CA LYS A 53 2.80 4.67 17.06
C LYS A 53 2.98 3.47 16.13
N GLU A 54 2.61 2.27 16.58
CA GLU A 54 2.76 1.06 15.76
C GLU A 54 1.64 1.01 14.72
N LYS A 55 0.41 1.39 15.08
CA LYS A 55 -0.67 1.57 14.09
C LYS A 55 -0.33 2.64 13.06
N ALA A 56 0.23 3.77 13.48
CA ALA A 56 0.64 4.83 12.56
C ALA A 56 1.74 4.36 11.59
N ALA A 57 2.73 3.60 12.09
CA ALA A 57 3.76 3.00 11.24
C ALA A 57 3.17 1.99 10.24
N ILE A 58 2.29 1.10 10.69
CA ILE A 58 1.60 0.12 9.82
C ILE A 58 0.79 0.82 8.71
N ALA A 59 0.08 1.90 9.05
CA ALA A 59 -0.63 2.70 8.06
C ALA A 59 0.34 3.31 7.03
N GLY A 60 1.45 3.91 7.49
CA GLY A 60 2.46 4.48 6.58
C GLY A 60 3.16 3.44 5.71
N TYR A 61 3.36 2.23 6.24
CA TYR A 61 3.90 1.09 5.50
C TYR A 61 2.97 0.72 4.33
N LEU A 62 1.67 0.61 4.59
CA LEU A 62 0.69 0.07 3.64
C LEU A 62 0.02 1.10 2.71
N HIS A 63 0.12 2.40 2.99
CA HIS A 63 -0.71 3.42 2.33
C HIS A 63 -0.68 3.38 0.79
N ASP A 64 0.48 3.12 0.20
CA ASP A 64 0.72 3.08 -1.24
C ASP A 64 0.83 1.65 -1.82
N ILE A 65 0.40 0.62 -1.08
CA ILE A 65 0.58 -0.78 -1.49
C ILE A 65 -0.11 -1.12 -2.81
N SER A 66 -1.22 -0.45 -3.13
CA SER A 66 -1.96 -0.60 -4.39
C SER A 66 -1.23 0.02 -5.60
N GLY A 67 -0.12 0.74 -5.39
CA GLY A 67 0.71 1.31 -6.45
C GLY A 67 1.32 0.26 -7.40
N ILE A 68 1.12 -1.03 -7.14
CA ILE A 68 1.42 -2.14 -8.05
C ILE A 68 0.53 -2.14 -9.30
N PHE A 69 -0.70 -1.62 -9.21
CA PHE A 69 -1.65 -1.61 -10.31
C PHE A 69 -1.37 -0.47 -11.29
N PRO A 70 -1.28 -0.76 -12.61
CA PRO A 70 -1.27 0.27 -13.66
C PRO A 70 -2.50 1.16 -13.56
N ASN A 71 -2.38 2.43 -13.94
CA ASN A 71 -3.47 3.41 -13.79
C ASN A 71 -4.75 2.94 -14.49
N GLU A 72 -4.62 2.38 -15.68
CA GLU A 72 -5.70 1.90 -16.54
C GLU A 72 -6.48 0.73 -15.89
N GLU A 73 -5.85 0.00 -14.96
CA GLU A 73 -6.46 -1.12 -14.25
C GLU A 73 -7.06 -0.72 -12.88
N ARG A 74 -6.72 0.46 -12.33
CA ARG A 74 -7.06 0.81 -10.93
C ARG A 74 -8.56 0.83 -10.62
N ILE A 75 -9.39 1.31 -11.55
CA ILE A 75 -10.86 1.35 -11.34
C ILE A 75 -11.42 -0.06 -11.28
N ALA A 76 -11.10 -0.88 -12.29
CA ALA A 76 -11.57 -2.26 -12.34
C ALA A 76 -11.14 -3.06 -11.11
N VAL A 77 -9.90 -2.85 -10.65
CA VAL A 77 -9.37 -3.44 -9.40
C VAL A 77 -10.15 -2.98 -8.18
N ALA A 78 -10.35 -1.67 -8.03
CA ALA A 78 -11.07 -1.11 -6.90
C ALA A 78 -12.51 -1.64 -6.83
N GLU A 79 -13.21 -1.71 -7.97
CA GLU A 79 -14.54 -2.30 -8.07
C GLU A 79 -14.54 -3.79 -7.68
N GLU A 80 -13.56 -4.58 -8.15
CA GLU A 80 -13.43 -6.00 -7.81
C GLU A 80 -13.20 -6.23 -6.31
N PHE A 81 -12.44 -5.34 -5.66
CA PHE A 81 -12.23 -5.37 -4.21
C PHE A 81 -13.39 -4.75 -3.40
N GLY A 82 -14.46 -4.29 -4.06
CA GLY A 82 -15.61 -3.67 -3.40
C GLY A 82 -15.31 -2.29 -2.81
N VAL A 83 -14.29 -1.59 -3.32
CA VAL A 83 -14.00 -0.19 -2.99
C VAL A 83 -14.99 0.68 -3.77
N GLU A 84 -15.70 1.55 -3.06
CA GLU A 84 -16.59 2.53 -3.69
C GLU A 84 -15.76 3.58 -4.43
N ILE A 85 -16.15 3.87 -5.68
CA ILE A 85 -15.48 4.84 -6.54
C ILE A 85 -16.48 5.95 -6.86
N VAL A 86 -16.10 7.20 -6.58
CA VAL A 86 -16.94 8.34 -6.92
C VAL A 86 -16.73 8.78 -8.37
N GLU A 87 -17.73 9.46 -8.94
CA GLU A 87 -17.71 9.84 -10.36
C GLU A 87 -16.51 10.72 -10.73
N ALA A 88 -16.07 11.58 -9.80
CA ALA A 88 -14.87 12.39 -10.00
C ALA A 88 -13.63 11.50 -10.25
N GLU A 89 -13.46 10.39 -9.53
CA GLU A 89 -12.30 9.50 -9.65
C GLU A 89 -12.27 8.75 -10.99
N LYS A 90 -13.44 8.46 -11.58
CA LYS A 90 -13.53 7.84 -12.91
C LYS A 90 -13.05 8.77 -14.02
N SER A 91 -13.22 10.08 -13.84
CA SER A 91 -12.85 11.08 -14.86
C SER A 91 -11.35 11.41 -14.90
N PHE A 92 -10.57 10.92 -13.95
CA PHE A 92 -9.13 11.22 -13.79
C PHE A 92 -8.18 10.19 -14.42
N LEU A 93 -8.70 9.29 -15.27
CA LEU A 93 -7.94 8.24 -15.95
C LEU A 93 -7.90 8.39 -17.47
#